data_AF-A0AAP8E428-F1
#
_entry.id   AF-A0AAP8E428-F1
#
_cell.length_a   1.000
_cell.length_b   1.000
_cell.length_c   1.000
_cell.angle_alpha   90.00
_cell.angle_beta   90.00
_cell.angle_gamma   90.00
#
_symmetry.space_group_name_H-M   'P 1'
#
loop_
_entity.id
_entity.type
_entity.pdbx_description
1 polymer ?
#
loop_
_entity_poly.entity_id
_entity_poly.type
_entity_poly.pdbx_seq_one_letter_code
_entity_poly.pdbx_strand_id
1 'polypeptide(L)'
;MKLKLYLIPLLASGIILSACSSTTSQVISSLSSAQKYFEANKGELNKNNVINILKDGYNSDPNKTVNALLAGWKYTLMDQKLLENNLDPSRFKNTFGPNKNKDDVTPNISEKGLFLNETFTGLGSQIAEVFNVQKQIVSGFSYSWTSPKSFKVNIHIKMEGMINEKSKETIKSFLSNKDSNGSNSVEESEYTGDKAKFTADFIFSYTPPTGGTRSLTDKSFDVITNMINFPADVKIDVNTSHNKLNELLEKNDQVKRMKSRTFNGRNIDLLPFFYYALL
;
A
#
# COMPACT_ATOMS: atom_id res chain seq x y z
N MET A 1 -43.56 -63.31 -36.42
CA MET A 1 -44.00 -62.04 -37.02
C MET A 1 -45.06 -61.38 -36.13
N LYS A 2 -44.65 -60.45 -35.26
CA LYS A 2 -45.56 -59.55 -34.52
C LYS A 2 -44.86 -58.22 -34.34
N LEU A 3 -45.29 -57.24 -35.12
CA LEU A 3 -44.99 -55.83 -34.96
C LEU A 3 -45.86 -55.30 -33.80
N LYS A 4 -45.26 -54.60 -32.84
CA LYS A 4 -45.99 -53.68 -31.96
C LYS A 4 -45.22 -52.37 -31.87
N LEU A 5 -45.95 -51.31 -32.17
CA LEU A 5 -45.52 -49.93 -32.32
C LEU A 5 -46.16 -49.11 -31.17
N TYR A 6 -45.46 -48.05 -30.75
CA TYR A 6 -45.86 -46.99 -29.79
C TYR A 6 -45.93 -47.40 -28.30
N LEU A 7 -45.40 -46.64 -27.34
CA LEU A 7 -45.49 -45.19 -27.12
C LEU A 7 -44.26 -44.65 -26.38
N ILE A 8 -43.80 -43.47 -26.76
CA ILE A 8 -42.87 -42.61 -26.00
C ILE A 8 -43.68 -41.87 -24.92
N PRO A 9 -43.20 -41.81 -23.67
CA PRO A 9 -43.43 -40.65 -22.83
C PRO A 9 -42.09 -39.93 -22.54
N LEU A 10 -42.04 -38.67 -22.95
CA LEU A 10 -41.17 -37.65 -22.35
C LEU A 10 -41.44 -37.59 -20.85
N LEU A 11 -40.40 -37.84 -20.04
CA LEU A 11 -40.22 -37.37 -18.66
C LEU A 11 -38.70 -37.21 -18.51
N ALA A 12 -38.09 -36.10 -18.89
CA ALA A 12 -38.10 -34.80 -18.20
C ALA A 12 -37.96 -34.94 -16.67
N SER A 13 -36.79 -34.50 -16.20
CA SER A 13 -36.56 -33.88 -14.89
C SER A 13 -36.41 -34.80 -13.68
N GLY A 14 -35.14 -35.06 -13.36
CA GLY A 14 -34.74 -35.61 -12.06
C GLY A 14 -33.23 -35.60 -11.87
N ILE A 15 -32.50 -34.61 -12.40
CA ILE A 15 -31.16 -34.33 -11.86
C ILE A 15 -31.42 -33.73 -10.48
N ILE A 16 -31.37 -34.59 -9.47
CA ILE A 16 -31.23 -34.18 -8.09
C ILE A 16 -29.90 -33.43 -8.04
N LEU A 17 -29.96 -32.10 -8.13
CA LEU A 17 -28.93 -31.23 -7.60
C LEU A 17 -28.92 -31.50 -6.10
N SER A 18 -28.22 -32.54 -5.68
CA SER A 18 -27.71 -32.64 -4.33
C SER A 18 -26.76 -31.46 -4.18
N ALA A 19 -27.32 -30.37 -3.67
CA ALA A 19 -26.57 -29.34 -2.98
C ALA A 19 -25.84 -30.03 -1.84
N CYS A 20 -24.65 -30.54 -2.13
CA CYS A 20 -23.63 -30.74 -1.12
C CYS A 20 -23.23 -29.34 -0.67
N SER A 21 -23.99 -28.83 0.30
CA SER A 21 -23.54 -27.80 1.23
C SER A 21 -22.40 -28.39 2.06
N SER A 22 -21.25 -28.63 1.44
CA SER A 22 -20.00 -28.58 2.17
C SER A 22 -19.54 -27.15 2.04
N THR A 23 -19.69 -26.40 3.14
CA THR A 23 -18.85 -25.26 3.51
C THR A 23 -17.39 -25.72 3.48
N THR A 24 -16.88 -25.94 2.27
CA THR A 24 -15.46 -26.08 2.03
C THR A 24 -14.96 -24.66 2.23
N SER A 25 -14.44 -24.36 3.42
CA SER A 25 -13.74 -23.10 3.68
C SER A 25 -12.71 -22.95 2.57
N GLN A 26 -13.00 -22.09 1.59
CA GLN A 26 -12.23 -22.04 0.36
C GLN A 26 -11.02 -21.17 0.67
N VAL A 27 -9.93 -21.84 1.05
CA VAL A 27 -8.69 -21.19 1.50
C VAL A 27 -8.08 -20.44 0.32
N ILE A 28 -7.99 -19.11 0.43
CA ILE A 28 -7.27 -18.28 -0.53
C ILE A 28 -5.79 -18.67 -0.49
N SER A 29 -5.32 -19.25 -1.60
CA SER A 29 -3.96 -19.77 -1.74
C SER A 29 -3.02 -18.81 -2.49
N SER A 30 -3.58 -17.82 -3.19
CA SER A 30 -2.86 -16.79 -3.95
C SER A 30 -3.78 -15.60 -4.30
N LEU A 31 -3.20 -14.47 -4.72
CA LEU A 31 -3.98 -13.34 -5.25
C LEU A 31 -4.86 -13.76 -6.43
N SER A 32 -4.32 -14.51 -7.39
CA SER A 32 -5.07 -14.98 -8.56
C SER A 32 -6.26 -15.86 -8.20
N SER A 33 -6.14 -16.71 -7.18
CA SER A 33 -7.25 -17.51 -6.69
C SER A 33 -8.32 -16.66 -6.02
N ALA A 34 -7.93 -15.60 -5.31
CA ALA A 34 -8.87 -14.66 -4.72
C ALA A 34 -9.63 -13.88 -5.79
N GLN A 35 -8.93 -13.35 -6.80
CA GLN A 35 -9.56 -12.65 -7.93
C GLN A 35 -10.62 -13.53 -8.61
N LYS A 36 -10.26 -14.77 -8.97
CA LYS A 36 -11.21 -15.73 -9.58
C LYS A 36 -12.41 -16.02 -8.68
N TYR A 37 -12.18 -16.16 -7.37
CA TYR A 37 -13.25 -16.41 -6.42
C TYR A 37 -14.25 -15.27 -6.37
N PHE A 38 -13.78 -14.03 -6.19
CA PHE A 38 -14.66 -12.87 -6.06
C PHE A 38 -15.27 -12.44 -7.40
N GLU A 39 -14.61 -12.73 -8.53
CA GLU A 39 -15.21 -12.58 -9.85
C GLU A 39 -16.42 -13.51 -10.05
N ALA A 40 -16.31 -14.76 -9.60
CA ALA A 40 -17.40 -15.73 -9.65
C ALA A 40 -18.49 -15.47 -8.60
N ASN A 41 -18.13 -14.91 -7.44
CA ASN A 41 -19.01 -14.69 -6.29
C ASN A 41 -19.13 -13.20 -5.94
N LYS A 42 -19.50 -12.36 -6.93
CA LYS A 42 -19.53 -10.90 -6.77
C LYS A 42 -20.34 -10.41 -5.56
N GLY A 43 -21.42 -11.12 -5.19
CA GLY A 43 -22.24 -10.79 -4.02
C GLY A 43 -21.50 -10.93 -2.67
N GLU A 44 -20.37 -11.63 -2.65
CA GLU A 44 -19.56 -11.83 -1.46
C GLU A 44 -18.39 -10.83 -1.33
N LEU A 45 -18.18 -9.97 -2.33
CA LEU A 45 -17.14 -8.94 -2.31
C LEU A 45 -17.56 -7.77 -1.42
N ASN A 46 -17.55 -7.98 -0.11
CA ASN A 46 -17.62 -6.95 0.92
C ASN A 46 -16.51 -7.14 1.95
N LYS A 47 -16.13 -6.06 2.65
CA LYS A 47 -14.98 -6.05 3.56
C LYS A 47 -15.02 -7.15 4.62
N ASN A 48 -16.15 -7.34 5.31
CA ASN A 48 -16.28 -8.34 6.36
C ASN A 48 -16.03 -9.75 5.82
N ASN A 49 -16.62 -10.09 4.67
CA ASN A 49 -16.43 -11.39 4.05
C ASN A 49 -14.98 -11.59 3.59
N VAL A 50 -14.38 -10.58 2.96
CA VAL A 50 -12.96 -10.63 2.56
C VAL A 50 -12.06 -10.87 3.78
N ILE A 51 -12.27 -10.13 4.88
CA ILE A 51 -11.51 -10.31 6.13
C ILE A 51 -11.72 -11.71 6.69
N ASN A 52 -12.96 -12.21 6.76
CA ASN A 52 -13.27 -13.55 7.27
C ASN A 52 -12.60 -14.64 6.45
N ILE A 53 -12.71 -14.59 5.12
CA ILE A 53 -12.08 -15.57 4.22
C ILE A 53 -10.56 -15.54 4.36
N LEU A 54 -9.95 -14.35 4.46
CA LEU A 54 -8.51 -14.21 4.67
C LEU A 54 -8.10 -14.67 6.07
N LYS A 55 -8.92 -14.45 7.09
CA LYS A 55 -8.67 -14.94 8.44
C LYS A 55 -8.69 -16.46 8.50
N ASP A 56 -9.69 -17.08 7.89
CA ASP A 56 -9.78 -18.55 7.76
C ASP A 56 -8.59 -19.10 6.97
N GLY A 57 -8.23 -18.41 5.88
CA GLY A 57 -7.05 -18.73 5.10
C GLY A 57 -5.77 -18.66 5.94
N TYR A 58 -5.60 -17.60 6.73
CA TYR A 58 -4.45 -17.44 7.62
C TYR A 58 -4.38 -18.55 8.67
N ASN A 59 -5.51 -18.93 9.25
CA ASN A 59 -5.57 -20.02 10.23
C ASN A 59 -5.25 -21.39 9.61
N SER A 60 -5.51 -21.57 8.31
CA SER A 60 -5.21 -22.80 7.58
C SER A 60 -3.78 -22.85 7.04
N ASP A 61 -3.34 -21.80 6.36
CA ASP A 61 -2.03 -21.66 5.73
C ASP A 61 -1.55 -20.19 5.76
N PRO A 62 -0.88 -19.77 6.86
CA PRO A 62 -0.40 -18.40 7.01
C PRO A 62 0.51 -17.95 5.87
N ASN A 63 1.32 -18.87 5.34
CA ASN A 63 2.28 -18.54 4.30
C ASN A 63 1.57 -18.14 3.00
N LYS A 64 0.59 -18.92 2.56
CA LYS A 64 -0.15 -18.61 1.33
C LYS A 64 -0.98 -17.35 1.47
N THR A 65 -1.69 -17.18 2.57
CA THR A 65 -2.54 -16.01 2.78
C THR A 65 -1.73 -14.72 2.87
N VAL A 66 -0.61 -14.70 3.61
CA VAL A 66 0.21 -13.49 3.69
C VAL A 66 0.88 -13.18 2.36
N ASN A 67 1.36 -14.18 1.62
CA ASN A 67 1.89 -13.94 0.28
C ASN A 67 0.83 -13.42 -0.69
N ALA A 68 -0.44 -13.84 -0.56
CA ALA A 68 -1.55 -13.28 -1.33
C ALA A 68 -1.78 -11.80 -0.97
N LEU A 69 -1.80 -11.45 0.32
CA LEU A 69 -1.91 -10.06 0.79
C LEU A 69 -0.79 -9.17 0.23
N LEU A 70 0.47 -9.61 0.35
CA LEU A 70 1.63 -8.87 -0.16
C LEU A 70 1.64 -8.78 -1.69
N ALA A 71 1.18 -9.81 -2.38
CA ALA A 71 0.98 -9.76 -3.83
C ALA A 71 -0.09 -8.72 -4.22
N GLY A 72 -1.20 -8.65 -3.47
CA GLY A 72 -2.22 -7.62 -3.68
C GLY A 72 -1.67 -6.22 -3.45
N TRP A 73 -0.85 -6.04 -2.41
CA TRP A 73 -0.15 -4.78 -2.17
C TRP A 73 0.76 -4.37 -3.32
N LYS A 74 1.59 -5.31 -3.79
CA LYS A 74 2.44 -5.11 -4.96
C LYS A 74 1.64 -4.75 -6.20
N TYR A 75 0.61 -5.52 -6.52
CA TYR A 75 -0.23 -5.32 -7.71
C TYR A 75 -0.88 -3.94 -7.72
N THR A 76 -1.47 -3.55 -6.59
CA THR A 76 -2.11 -2.25 -6.45
C THR A 76 -1.11 -1.10 -6.63
N LEU A 77 0.10 -1.21 -6.09
CA LEU A 77 1.10 -0.15 -6.21
C LEU A 77 1.79 -0.11 -7.58
N MET A 78 2.14 -1.25 -8.16
CA MET A 78 2.94 -1.32 -9.39
C MET A 78 2.10 -1.43 -10.67
N ASP A 79 1.14 -2.36 -10.70
CA ASP A 79 0.37 -2.66 -11.90
C ASP A 79 -0.78 -1.66 -12.07
N GLN A 80 -1.47 -1.34 -10.98
CA GLN A 80 -2.55 -0.35 -10.97
C GLN A 80 -2.04 1.09 -10.82
N LYS A 81 -0.75 1.24 -10.51
CA LYS A 81 -0.05 2.54 -10.42
C LYS A 81 -0.78 3.54 -9.53
N LEU A 82 -1.16 3.07 -8.33
CA LEU A 82 -1.96 3.83 -7.36
C LEU A 82 -1.42 5.24 -7.08
N LEU A 83 -0.09 5.43 -7.10
CA LEU A 83 0.56 6.71 -6.81
C LEU A 83 0.65 7.66 -8.02
N GLU A 84 0.41 7.16 -9.23
CA GLU A 84 0.50 7.92 -10.48
C GLU A 84 -0.87 8.33 -11.02
N ASN A 85 -1.88 7.51 -10.76
CA ASN A 85 -3.24 7.73 -11.25
C ASN A 85 -4.07 8.46 -10.19
N ASN A 86 -4.73 9.55 -10.57
CA ASN A 86 -5.85 10.08 -9.78
C ASN A 86 -6.95 9.02 -9.80
N LEU A 87 -7.02 8.21 -8.75
CA LEU A 87 -8.02 7.17 -8.60
C LEU A 87 -9.38 7.83 -8.55
N ASP A 88 -10.20 7.62 -9.58
CA ASP A 88 -11.59 8.07 -9.57
C ASP A 88 -12.37 7.22 -8.55
N PRO A 89 -12.72 7.77 -7.36
CA PRO A 89 -13.37 7.01 -6.30
C PRO A 89 -14.77 6.50 -6.72
N SER A 90 -15.36 7.09 -7.78
CA SER A 90 -16.67 6.71 -8.29
C SER A 90 -16.66 5.37 -9.02
N ARG A 91 -15.56 5.02 -9.71
CA ARG A 91 -15.36 3.68 -10.33
C ARG A 91 -15.32 2.59 -9.26
N PHE A 92 -14.79 2.92 -8.08
CA PHE A 92 -14.76 2.02 -6.93
C PHE A 92 -16.14 1.91 -6.29
N LYS A 93 -16.79 3.04 -5.99
CA LYS A 93 -18.13 3.08 -5.38
C LYS A 93 -19.15 2.16 -6.08
N ASN A 94 -19.19 2.18 -7.41
CA ASN A 94 -20.14 1.39 -8.19
C ASN A 94 -19.82 -0.11 -8.17
N THR A 95 -18.54 -0.48 -8.00
CA THR A 95 -18.12 -1.89 -7.94
C THR A 95 -18.32 -2.49 -6.54
N PHE A 96 -18.60 -1.65 -5.53
CA PHE A 96 -18.74 -2.05 -4.11
C PHE A 96 -20.16 -1.92 -3.53
N GLY A 97 -21.16 -1.70 -4.39
CA GLY A 97 -22.58 -1.73 -4.03
C GLY A 97 -23.19 -0.37 -3.65
N PRO A 98 -24.52 -0.27 -3.59
CA PRO A 98 -25.21 0.97 -3.23
C PRO A 98 -24.87 1.37 -1.78
N ASN A 99 -24.74 2.68 -1.55
CA ASN A 99 -24.53 3.32 -0.24
C ASN A 99 -23.12 3.22 0.40
N LYS A 100 -22.07 2.85 -0.36
CA LYS A 100 -20.68 3.00 0.11
C LYS A 100 -20.15 4.41 -0.17
N ASN A 101 -19.41 4.98 0.79
CA ASN A 101 -18.79 6.30 0.65
C ASN A 101 -17.35 6.16 0.11
N LYS A 102 -16.73 7.29 -0.28
CA LYS A 102 -15.34 7.30 -0.79
C LYS A 102 -14.34 6.83 0.27
N ASP A 103 -14.61 7.09 1.53
CA ASP A 103 -13.72 6.78 2.66
C ASP A 103 -13.74 5.27 2.98
N ASP A 104 -14.76 4.54 2.53
CA ASP A 104 -14.86 3.10 2.62
C ASP A 104 -13.93 2.38 1.64
N VAL A 105 -13.48 3.03 0.57
CA VAL A 105 -12.84 2.34 -0.57
C VAL A 105 -11.55 3.00 -1.04
N THR A 106 -11.33 4.24 -0.65
CA THR A 106 -10.03 4.89 -0.83
C THR A 106 -9.05 4.20 0.10
N PRO A 107 -7.93 3.65 -0.39
CA PRO A 107 -6.83 3.27 0.48
C PRO A 107 -6.49 4.48 1.34
N ASN A 108 -6.91 4.46 2.60
CA ASN A 108 -6.49 5.46 3.55
C ASN A 108 -5.02 5.13 3.82
N ILE A 109 -4.13 5.85 3.15
CA ILE A 109 -2.68 5.71 3.29
C ILE A 109 -2.20 6.48 4.54
N SER A 110 -3.09 6.70 5.52
CA SER A 110 -2.71 7.17 6.84
C SER A 110 -2.89 6.05 7.87
N GLU A 111 -1.94 5.81 8.75
CA GLU A 111 -1.10 6.81 9.40
C GLU A 111 0.39 6.79 8.96
N LYS A 112 0.81 7.72 8.09
CA LYS A 112 2.23 8.00 7.71
C LYS A 112 2.89 7.07 6.68
N GLY A 113 2.19 6.68 5.60
CA GLY A 113 2.72 5.81 4.53
C GLY A 113 2.92 6.53 3.19
N LEU A 114 3.94 6.11 2.45
CA LEU A 114 4.32 6.32 1.03
C LEU A 114 4.23 7.73 0.40
N PHE A 115 3.18 8.51 0.66
CA PHE A 115 3.08 9.92 0.30
C PHE A 115 3.83 10.78 1.32
N LEU A 116 4.78 11.57 0.83
CA LEU A 116 5.61 12.46 1.67
C LEU A 116 4.79 13.39 2.57
N ASN A 117 3.76 14.04 2.06
CA ASN A 117 2.93 14.99 2.82
C ASN A 117 2.21 14.32 4.02
N GLU A 118 1.88 13.04 3.95
CA GLU A 118 1.18 12.30 5.01
C GLU A 118 2.12 11.54 5.95
N THR A 119 3.30 11.14 5.45
CA THR A 119 4.37 10.48 6.23
C THR A 119 4.92 11.37 7.35
N PHE A 120 4.69 12.67 7.23
CA PHE A 120 5.43 13.71 7.89
C PHE A 120 4.49 14.71 8.58
N THR A 121 3.77 14.31 9.64
CA THR A 121 2.96 15.25 10.43
C THR A 121 3.85 16.18 11.29
N GLY A 122 3.54 17.49 11.36
CA GLY A 122 4.30 18.50 12.11
C GLY A 122 5.43 19.15 11.29
N LEU A 123 6.65 19.29 11.85
CA LEU A 123 7.86 19.77 11.12
C LEU A 123 8.13 19.01 9.81
N GLY A 124 7.56 17.81 9.69
CA GLY A 124 7.59 17.02 8.48
C GLY A 124 6.84 17.62 7.29
N SER A 125 5.75 18.38 7.47
CA SER A 125 5.03 18.97 6.34
C SER A 125 5.88 20.05 5.67
N GLN A 126 6.64 20.81 6.46
CA GLN A 126 7.65 21.78 6.00
C GLN A 126 8.78 21.08 5.21
N ILE A 127 9.10 19.85 5.59
CA ILE A 127 10.08 19.01 4.92
C ILE A 127 9.53 18.46 3.58
N ALA A 128 8.27 18.02 3.52
CA ALA A 128 7.64 17.65 2.25
C ALA A 128 7.52 18.88 1.33
N GLU A 129 7.31 20.07 1.90
CA GLU A 129 7.34 21.35 1.19
C GLU A 129 8.73 21.69 0.62
N VAL A 130 9.83 21.33 1.31
CA VAL A 130 11.20 21.46 0.76
C VAL A 130 11.35 20.68 -0.55
N PHE A 131 10.74 19.50 -0.62
CA PHE A 131 10.83 18.64 -1.80
C PHE A 131 9.72 18.90 -2.83
N ASN A 132 8.73 19.79 -2.63
CA ASN A 132 7.66 20.11 -3.61
C ASN A 132 7.44 19.07 -4.72
N VAL A 133 7.03 17.86 -4.31
CA VAL A 133 7.01 16.70 -5.19
C VAL A 133 5.84 16.82 -6.16
N GLN A 134 6.16 16.76 -7.45
CA GLN A 134 5.18 16.88 -8.54
C GLN A 134 4.72 15.52 -9.03
N LYS A 135 5.56 14.49 -8.90
CA LYS A 135 5.28 13.14 -9.40
C LYS A 135 5.91 12.09 -8.51
N GLN A 136 5.20 10.98 -8.30
CA GLN A 136 5.67 9.81 -7.56
C GLN A 136 5.41 8.56 -8.39
N ILE A 137 6.41 7.70 -8.53
CA ILE A 137 6.36 6.46 -9.32
C ILE A 137 6.90 5.33 -8.46
N VAL A 138 6.16 4.23 -8.35
CA VAL A 138 6.68 3.02 -7.71
C VAL A 138 7.60 2.31 -8.70
N SER A 139 8.90 2.46 -8.50
CA SER A 139 9.93 1.89 -9.37
C SER A 139 10.31 0.44 -9.03
N GLY A 140 9.94 -0.04 -7.84
CA GLY A 140 10.17 -1.41 -7.43
C GLY A 140 9.41 -1.82 -6.17
N PHE A 141 8.99 -3.08 -6.12
CA PHE A 141 8.38 -3.71 -4.96
C PHE A 141 8.91 -5.14 -4.84
N SER A 142 9.51 -5.46 -3.70
CA SER A 142 9.98 -6.81 -3.38
C SER A 142 9.51 -7.22 -2.00
N TYR A 143 9.22 -8.50 -1.80
CA TYR A 143 8.87 -9.02 -0.51
C TYR A 143 9.32 -10.48 -0.33
N SER A 144 9.53 -10.85 0.92
CA SER A 144 9.79 -12.22 1.36
C SER A 144 9.08 -12.44 2.68
N TRP A 145 8.33 -13.53 2.80
CA TRP A 145 7.66 -13.93 4.03
C TRP A 145 8.07 -15.36 4.38
N THR A 146 8.43 -15.57 5.65
CA THR A 146 8.69 -16.92 6.20
C THR A 146 7.88 -17.14 7.46
N SER A 147 7.81 -16.13 8.33
CA SER A 147 7.01 -16.17 9.55
C SER A 147 6.69 -14.75 10.04
N PRO A 148 5.80 -14.58 11.02
CA PRO A 148 5.56 -13.28 11.66
C PRO A 148 6.81 -12.61 12.25
N LYS A 149 7.87 -13.37 12.50
CA LYS A 149 9.15 -12.89 13.03
C LYS A 149 10.26 -12.82 11.97
N SER A 150 9.97 -13.21 10.73
CA SER A 150 10.92 -13.25 9.64
C SER A 150 10.22 -12.89 8.33
N PHE A 151 10.25 -11.61 8.00
CA PHE A 151 9.77 -11.09 6.72
C PHE A 151 10.54 -9.83 6.33
N LYS A 152 10.40 -9.45 5.07
CA LYS A 152 10.88 -8.17 4.56
C LYS A 152 9.99 -7.71 3.42
N VAL A 153 9.65 -6.43 3.38
CA VAL A 153 9.03 -5.78 2.22
C VAL A 153 9.87 -4.54 1.90
N ASN A 154 10.26 -4.37 0.64
CA ASN A 154 10.90 -3.13 0.18
C ASN A 154 10.10 -2.51 -0.95
N ILE A 155 9.83 -1.21 -0.82
CA ILE A 155 9.13 -0.41 -1.82
C ILE A 155 10.03 0.76 -2.20
N HIS A 156 10.34 0.86 -3.48
CA HIS A 156 11.21 1.88 -4.04
C HIS A 156 10.36 2.88 -4.81
N ILE A 157 10.28 4.11 -4.31
CA ILE A 157 9.52 5.20 -4.94
C ILE A 157 10.50 6.21 -5.51
N LYS A 158 10.38 6.48 -6.81
CA LYS A 158 11.03 7.59 -7.48
C LYS A 158 10.11 8.80 -7.44
N MET A 159 10.67 9.92 -7.05
CA MET A 159 9.97 11.20 -6.98
C MET A 159 10.64 12.21 -7.89
N GLU A 160 9.83 12.98 -8.59
CA GLU A 160 10.28 14.14 -9.34
C GLU A 160 9.62 15.37 -8.70
N GLY A 161 10.40 16.41 -8.49
CA GLY A 161 9.90 17.66 -7.95
C GLY A 161 10.70 18.85 -8.44
N MET A 162 10.24 20.02 -8.03
CA MET A 162 10.84 21.30 -8.42
C MET A 162 10.84 22.25 -7.23
N ILE A 163 11.99 22.77 -6.85
CA ILE A 163 12.08 23.75 -5.77
C ILE A 163 11.36 25.03 -6.23
N ASN A 164 10.33 25.44 -5.48
CA ASN A 164 9.61 26.70 -5.69
C ASN A 164 10.01 27.74 -4.63
N GLU A 165 9.44 28.94 -4.68
CA GLU A 165 9.77 30.01 -3.71
C GLU A 165 9.54 29.60 -2.25
N LYS A 166 8.46 28.86 -1.96
CA LYS A 166 8.17 28.39 -0.60
C LYS A 166 9.18 27.32 -0.11
N SER A 167 9.56 26.40 -1.00
CA SER A 167 10.61 25.42 -0.74
C SER A 167 11.95 26.11 -0.46
N LYS A 168 12.27 27.13 -1.26
CA LYS A 168 13.50 27.92 -1.16
C LYS A 168 13.58 28.73 0.14
N GLU A 169 12.50 29.40 0.56
CA GLU A 169 12.43 30.07 1.86
C GLU A 169 12.72 29.11 3.02
N THR A 170 12.15 27.90 2.94
CA THR A 170 12.33 26.86 3.96
C THR A 170 13.77 26.32 3.97
N ILE A 171 14.35 26.05 2.80
CA ILE A 171 15.76 25.64 2.66
C ILE A 171 16.69 26.71 3.23
N LYS A 172 16.47 27.99 2.87
CA LYS A 172 17.25 29.11 3.40
C LYS A 172 17.18 29.17 4.92
N SER A 173 15.97 29.13 5.49
CA SER A 173 15.77 29.17 6.95
C SER A 173 16.53 28.04 7.67
N PHE A 174 16.55 26.84 7.11
CA PHE A 174 17.27 25.71 7.69
C PHE A 174 18.79 25.79 7.55
N LEU A 175 19.30 26.44 6.51
CA LEU A 175 20.74 26.62 6.28
C LEU A 175 21.30 27.86 6.99
N SER A 176 20.51 28.93 7.14
CA SER A 176 20.92 30.19 7.78
C SER A 176 21.16 30.05 9.29
N ASN A 177 20.64 29.01 9.93
CA ASN A 177 20.74 28.82 11.38
C ASN A 177 22.10 28.34 11.90
N LYS A 178 23.16 28.20 11.06
CA LYS A 178 24.43 27.62 11.52
C LYS A 178 25.74 28.37 11.29
N ASP A 179 25.80 29.52 10.61
CA ASP A 179 27.10 30.18 10.45
C ASP A 179 27.05 31.70 10.65
N SER A 180 27.58 32.14 11.79
CA SER A 180 28.04 33.52 12.01
C SER A 180 29.43 33.77 11.41
N ASN A 181 30.02 32.84 10.62
CA ASN A 181 31.38 33.00 10.08
C ASN A 181 31.72 32.17 8.82
N GLY A 182 30.73 31.70 8.07
CA GLY A 182 30.93 30.92 6.84
C GLY A 182 29.95 31.38 5.76
N SER A 183 30.45 31.57 4.55
CA SER A 183 29.70 32.02 3.37
C SER A 183 28.54 31.07 3.00
N ASN A 184 27.42 31.15 3.72
CA ASN A 184 26.15 30.54 3.33
C ASN A 184 25.43 31.47 2.34
N SER A 185 26.08 31.78 1.22
CA SER A 185 25.39 32.39 0.08
C SER A 185 24.61 31.28 -0.63
N VAL A 186 23.34 31.18 -0.32
CA VAL A 186 22.38 30.42 -1.12
C VAL A 186 22.27 31.14 -2.47
N GLU A 187 22.99 30.67 -3.49
CA GLU A 187 22.98 31.30 -4.81
C GLU A 187 21.59 31.13 -5.43
N GLU A 188 20.91 32.24 -5.68
CA GLU A 188 19.57 32.28 -6.31
C GLU A 188 19.49 31.45 -7.60
N SER A 189 20.58 31.39 -8.36
CA SER A 189 20.66 30.66 -9.62
C SER A 189 20.46 29.14 -9.47
N GLU A 190 20.71 28.58 -8.29
CA GLU A 190 20.57 27.14 -8.00
C GLU A 190 19.11 26.69 -7.90
N TYR A 191 18.16 27.62 -7.76
CA TYR A 191 16.74 27.35 -7.58
C TYR A 191 15.90 27.80 -8.77
N THR A 192 16.53 28.00 -9.93
CA THR A 192 15.85 28.50 -11.13
C THR A 192 16.01 27.55 -12.31
N GLY A 193 15.03 27.55 -13.23
CA GLY A 193 15.06 26.75 -14.45
C GLY A 193 15.25 25.25 -14.18
N ASP A 194 16.13 24.61 -14.96
CA ASP A 194 16.40 23.17 -14.82
C ASP A 194 17.16 22.81 -13.54
N LYS A 195 17.87 23.77 -12.93
CA LYS A 195 18.59 23.54 -11.67
C LYS A 195 17.64 23.37 -10.48
N ALA A 196 16.44 23.95 -10.56
CA ALA A 196 15.39 23.78 -9.54
C ALA A 196 14.78 22.37 -9.52
N LYS A 197 14.91 21.61 -10.63
CA LYS A 197 14.35 20.27 -10.74
C LYS A 197 15.21 19.29 -9.96
N PHE A 198 14.57 18.32 -9.33
CA PHE A 198 15.29 17.24 -8.67
C PHE A 198 14.56 15.90 -8.86
N THR A 199 15.36 14.84 -8.72
CA THR A 199 14.86 13.48 -8.57
C THR A 199 15.24 12.97 -7.19
N ALA A 200 14.33 12.29 -6.51
CA ALA A 200 14.61 11.65 -5.23
C ALA A 200 14.17 10.18 -5.24
N ASP A 201 14.96 9.34 -4.58
CA ASP A 201 14.66 7.94 -4.34
C ASP A 201 14.30 7.76 -2.87
N PHE A 202 13.12 7.18 -2.64
CA PHE A 202 12.63 6.81 -1.32
C PHE A 202 12.56 5.29 -1.24
N ILE A 203 13.24 4.71 -0.25
CA ILE A 203 13.24 3.28 0.00
C ILE A 203 12.55 3.02 1.33
N PHE A 204 11.36 2.44 1.27
CA PHE A 204 10.61 1.98 2.43
C PHE A 204 10.93 0.51 2.67
N SER A 205 11.54 0.20 3.81
CA SER A 205 11.86 -1.15 4.25
C SER A 205 11.01 -1.52 5.45
N TYR A 206 10.17 -2.54 5.31
CA TYR A 206 9.31 -3.07 6.37
C TYR A 206 9.89 -4.38 6.89
N THR A 207 10.05 -4.48 8.21
CA THR A 207 10.60 -5.65 8.90
C THR A 207 9.75 -6.02 10.12
N PRO A 208 9.91 -7.24 10.69
CA PRO A 208 9.24 -7.62 11.91
C PRO A 208 9.44 -6.61 13.04
N PRO A 209 8.42 -6.34 13.87
CA PRO A 209 8.56 -5.42 14.99
C PRO A 209 9.60 -5.86 16.01
N THR A 210 10.46 -4.93 16.42
CA THR A 210 11.42 -5.16 17.50
C THR A 210 10.68 -5.35 18.83
N GLY A 211 11.09 -6.34 19.65
CA GLY A 211 10.53 -6.56 20.99
C GLY A 211 9.46 -7.66 21.12
N GLY A 212 9.16 -8.40 20.03
CA GLY A 212 8.53 -9.73 20.06
C GLY A 212 7.06 -9.83 20.52
N THR A 213 6.49 -8.78 21.11
CA THR A 213 5.08 -8.75 21.58
C THR A 213 4.09 -8.37 20.49
N ARG A 214 4.56 -7.75 19.40
CA ARG A 214 3.76 -7.37 18.22
C ARG A 214 4.13 -8.27 17.05
N SER A 215 3.23 -9.20 16.71
CA SER A 215 3.41 -10.12 15.59
C SER A 215 2.07 -10.29 14.87
N LEU A 216 2.11 -10.62 13.58
CA LEU A 216 0.90 -10.94 12.82
C LEU A 216 0.22 -12.18 13.41
N THR A 217 -1.08 -12.09 13.68
CA THR A 217 -1.90 -13.16 14.26
C THR A 217 -3.28 -13.18 13.61
N ASP A 218 -4.14 -14.14 13.97
CA ASP A 218 -5.54 -14.16 13.55
C ASP A 218 -6.30 -12.88 13.97
N LYS A 219 -5.92 -12.28 15.10
CA LYS A 219 -6.47 -10.99 15.59
C LYS A 219 -6.07 -9.79 14.72
N SER A 220 -5.05 -9.95 13.87
CA SER A 220 -4.70 -8.92 12.89
C SER A 220 -5.77 -8.76 11.81
N PHE A 221 -6.63 -9.76 11.62
CA PHE A 221 -7.78 -9.73 10.71
C PHE A 221 -9.02 -9.28 11.49
N ASP A 222 -9.21 -7.97 11.57
CA ASP A 222 -10.20 -7.35 12.44
C ASP A 222 -11.46 -6.94 11.67
N VAL A 223 -12.50 -7.75 11.85
CA VAL A 223 -13.82 -7.55 11.23
C VAL A 223 -14.55 -6.35 11.85
N ILE A 224 -14.28 -6.01 13.12
CA ILE A 224 -14.96 -4.91 13.81
C ILE A 224 -14.50 -3.58 13.24
N THR A 225 -13.18 -3.41 13.11
CA THR A 225 -12.59 -2.18 12.56
C THR A 225 -12.51 -2.19 11.03
N ASN A 226 -12.83 -3.31 10.39
CA ASN A 226 -12.69 -3.52 8.94
C ASN A 226 -11.25 -3.30 8.46
N MET A 227 -10.27 -3.91 9.13
CA MET A 227 -8.84 -3.71 8.86
C MET A 227 -8.06 -5.04 8.88
N ILE A 228 -6.96 -5.09 8.12
CA ILE A 228 -5.95 -6.14 8.22
C ILE A 228 -4.65 -5.50 8.71
N ASN A 229 -4.45 -5.52 10.02
CA ASN A 229 -3.34 -4.87 10.71
C ASN A 229 -2.05 -5.66 10.55
N PHE A 230 -1.19 -5.26 9.62
CA PHE A 230 0.14 -5.84 9.42
C PHE A 230 1.20 -5.11 10.25
N PRO A 231 1.69 -5.71 11.34
CA PRO A 231 2.62 -5.04 12.24
C PRO A 231 4.05 -5.08 11.68
N ALA A 232 4.71 -3.92 11.61
CA ALA A 232 6.07 -3.80 11.09
C ALA A 232 6.85 -2.64 11.73
N ASP A 233 8.16 -2.80 11.81
CA ASP A 233 9.08 -1.67 11.86
C ASP A 233 9.28 -1.16 10.43
N VAL A 234 9.32 0.16 10.27
CA VAL A 234 9.45 0.83 8.96
C VAL A 234 10.69 1.70 8.97
N LYS A 235 11.64 1.40 8.09
CA LYS A 235 12.76 2.28 7.78
C LYS A 235 12.50 2.99 6.46
N ILE A 236 12.72 4.30 6.43
CA ILE A 236 12.65 5.13 5.24
C ILE A 236 14.02 5.71 5.00
N ASP A 237 14.62 5.40 3.86
CA ASP A 237 15.86 6.00 3.38
C ASP A 237 15.56 6.92 2.19
N VAL A 238 16.21 8.08 2.17
CA VAL A 238 16.00 9.13 1.15
C VAL A 238 17.33 9.49 0.52
N ASN A 239 17.37 9.48 -0.81
CA ASN A 239 18.47 9.98 -1.61
C ASN A 239 17.93 10.98 -2.65
N THR A 240 18.72 11.98 -3.04
CA THR A 240 18.31 12.97 -4.05
C THR A 240 19.48 13.35 -4.95
N SER A 241 19.18 13.70 -6.20
CA SER A 241 20.17 14.18 -7.16
C SER A 241 20.54 15.66 -6.95
N HIS A 242 19.77 16.40 -6.14
CA HIS A 242 19.96 17.84 -5.99
C HIS A 242 20.98 18.18 -4.90
N ASN A 243 22.07 18.83 -5.31
CA ASN A 243 23.21 19.16 -4.45
C ASN A 243 22.82 19.88 -3.16
N LYS A 244 21.95 20.90 -3.23
CA LYS A 244 21.52 21.65 -2.04
C LYS A 244 20.60 20.86 -1.11
N LEU A 245 19.80 19.94 -1.66
CA LEU A 245 18.96 19.07 -0.84
C LEU A 245 19.83 18.01 -0.13
N ASN A 246 20.86 17.50 -0.81
CA ASN A 246 21.88 16.66 -0.17
C ASN A 246 22.64 17.41 0.93
N GLU A 247 23.07 18.64 0.66
CA GLU A 247 23.71 19.50 1.66
C GLU A 247 22.81 19.71 2.88
N LEU A 248 21.52 19.99 2.66
CA LEU A 248 20.53 20.14 3.73
C LEU A 248 20.36 18.84 4.54
N LEU A 249 20.27 17.69 3.86
CA LEU A 249 20.19 16.35 4.48
C LEU A 249 21.44 15.99 5.29
N GLU A 250 22.58 16.64 5.04
CA GLU A 250 23.85 16.35 5.73
C GLU A 250 24.16 17.33 6.86
N LYS A 251 23.88 18.62 6.65
CA LYS A 251 24.30 19.71 7.54
C LYS A 251 23.25 20.08 8.60
N ASN A 252 21.96 19.91 8.30
CA ASN A 252 20.89 20.31 9.22
C ASN A 252 20.41 19.11 10.06
N ASP A 253 20.52 19.18 11.38
CA ASP A 253 20.20 18.06 12.28
C ASP A 253 18.71 17.67 12.29
N GLN A 254 17.82 18.59 11.92
CA GLN A 254 16.39 18.31 11.79
C GLN A 254 16.09 17.59 10.47
N VAL A 255 16.67 18.06 9.36
CA VAL A 255 16.47 17.49 8.01
C VAL A 255 17.24 16.19 7.84
N LYS A 256 18.41 16.04 8.47
CA LYS A 256 19.21 14.81 8.47
C LYS A 256 18.45 13.59 8.96
N ARG A 257 17.47 13.78 9.85
CA ARG A 257 16.58 12.71 10.32
C ARG A 257 15.63 12.18 9.24
N MET A 258 15.51 12.85 8.10
CA MET A 258 14.77 12.36 6.93
C MET A 258 15.61 11.48 6.03
N LYS A 259 16.93 11.70 5.97
CA LYS A 259 17.84 10.90 5.13
C LYS A 259 17.72 9.42 5.46
N SER A 260 17.56 9.09 6.73
CA SER A 260 17.23 7.77 7.23
C SER A 260 16.42 7.88 8.51
N ARG A 261 15.19 7.37 8.51
CA ARG A 261 14.30 7.35 9.69
C ARG A 261 13.74 5.96 9.94
N THR A 262 13.67 5.58 11.20
CA THR A 262 13.01 4.33 11.60
C THR A 262 11.78 4.64 12.46
N PHE A 263 10.70 3.91 12.21
CA PHE A 263 9.48 3.90 13.00
C PHE A 263 9.24 2.49 13.51
N ASN A 264 9.19 2.31 14.83
CA ASN A 264 9.03 1.00 15.42
C ASN A 264 7.57 0.70 15.74
N GLY A 265 7.16 -0.56 15.55
CA GLY A 265 5.87 -1.10 15.96
C GLY A 265 4.66 -0.45 15.28
N ARG A 266 4.77 -0.10 14.00
CA ARG A 266 3.65 0.41 13.20
C ARG A 266 2.71 -0.71 12.78
N ASN A 267 1.45 -0.36 12.52
CA ASN A 267 0.49 -1.25 11.86
C ASN A 267 0.15 -0.66 10.51
N ILE A 268 0.25 -1.48 9.46
CA ILE A 268 -0.11 -1.12 8.09
C ILE A 268 -1.40 -1.86 7.76
N ASP A 269 -2.47 -1.14 7.41
CA ASP A 269 -3.70 -1.78 6.96
C ASP A 269 -3.54 -2.27 5.51
N LEU A 270 -3.50 -3.58 5.32
CA LEU A 270 -3.36 -4.20 4.00
C LEU A 270 -4.69 -4.40 3.28
N LEU A 271 -5.83 -4.26 3.98
CA LEU A 271 -7.13 -4.56 3.40
C LEU A 271 -7.42 -3.70 2.15
N PRO A 272 -7.23 -2.37 2.15
CA PRO A 272 -7.58 -1.57 0.99
C PRO A 272 -6.76 -1.94 -0.25
N PHE A 273 -5.47 -2.26 -0.06
CA PHE A 273 -4.61 -2.67 -1.17
C PHE A 273 -5.03 -4.02 -1.75
N PHE A 274 -5.32 -4.99 -0.88
CA PHE A 274 -5.76 -6.29 -1.33
C PHE A 274 -7.12 -6.20 -2.02
N TYR A 275 -8.04 -5.43 -1.44
CA TYR A 275 -9.38 -5.21 -1.97
C TYR A 275 -9.35 -4.54 -3.35
N TYR A 276 -8.46 -3.56 -3.56
CA TYR A 276 -8.22 -2.95 -4.86
C TYR A 276 -7.69 -3.96 -5.89
N ALA A 277 -6.83 -4.87 -5.47
CA ALA A 277 -6.29 -5.91 -6.34
C ALA A 277 -7.32 -6.98 -6.75
N LEU A 278 -8.48 -7.06 -6.07
CA LEU A 278 -9.56 -7.98 -6.42
C LEU A 278 -10.51 -7.43 -7.50
N LEU A 279 -10.39 -6.14 -7.84
CA LEU A 279 -11.13 -5.48 -8.90
C LEU A 279 -10.42 -5.60 -10.26
#